data_AF-A0A926IQV7-F1
#
_entry.id   AF-A0A926IQV7-F1
#
_cell.length_a   1.000
_cell.length_b   1.000
_cell.length_c   1.000
_cell.angle_alpha   90.00
_cell.angle_beta   90.00
_cell.angle_gamma   90.00
#
_symmetry.space_group_name_H-M   'P 1'
#
loop_
_entity.id
_entity.type
_entity.pdbx_description
1 polymer ?
#
loop_
_entity_poly.entity_id
_entity_poly.type
_entity_poly.pdbx_seq_one_letter_code
_entity_poly.pdbx_strand_id
1 'polypeptide(L)'
;MKKEFTTLMLILIGLTGVKAQDVQLVTLQKGEETQVFYGADAFIEAMAAADHGNTITLTAGTFNATNITKAVTIYGAGYETNVDKEKLAEEPEKYPTRINGNFDIALDSIEGRPAEGLYIEGIYSNKTITVQNKLVAASFIKCRFGFFKFGNVSDGGTKSEDCSFIHCRIADRFFPGESKSMSIINSIINAFLGTYNERSTIMIQNNIIIGLADKLEGGVLKNNIIGDVYFQDLENFTGDYYHSLSNYPVYTNIATFHNLFGNKRALDSVITKDGNWIDTNWATILFGESGIKEYSDTYSYQLTEEAKKTYLGTDGTEIGIYGGETPFSPILTIPRIIKKEIAPKTENGKLKVNIKVEIGNNFL
;
A
#
# COMPACT_ATOMS: atom_id res chain seq x y z
N MET A 1 -9.76 22.38 -14.91
CA MET A 1 -8.93 23.49 -15.45
C MET A 1 -8.42 24.47 -14.38
N LYS A 2 -9.21 25.39 -13.80
CA LYS A 2 -8.68 26.35 -12.81
C LYS A 2 -8.23 25.70 -11.49
N LYS A 3 -9.01 24.77 -10.92
CA LYS A 3 -8.65 24.04 -9.69
C LYS A 3 -7.40 23.17 -9.85
N GLU A 4 -7.26 22.50 -10.99
CA GLU A 4 -6.09 21.64 -11.29
C GLU A 4 -4.80 22.45 -11.50
N PHE A 5 -4.90 23.69 -12.03
CA PHE A 5 -3.76 24.58 -12.16
C PHE A 5 -3.28 25.15 -10.82
N THR A 6 -4.19 25.40 -9.85
CA THR A 6 -3.80 25.87 -8.52
C THR A 6 -3.08 24.79 -7.72
N THR A 7 -3.52 23.52 -7.82
CA THR A 7 -2.83 22.37 -7.22
C THR A 7 -1.44 22.16 -7.83
N LEU A 8 -1.30 22.33 -9.15
CA LEU A 8 -0.02 22.22 -9.86
C LEU A 8 0.99 23.32 -9.47
N MET A 9 0.52 24.55 -9.19
CA MET A 9 1.39 25.68 -8.80
C MET A 9 1.93 25.58 -7.37
N LEU A 10 1.19 24.98 -6.43
CA LEU A 10 1.63 24.83 -5.04
C LEU A 10 2.70 23.75 -4.87
N ILE A 11 2.71 22.72 -5.73
CA ILE A 11 3.77 21.70 -5.82
C ILE A 11 5.09 22.32 -6.31
N LEU A 12 5.06 23.45 -7.03
CA LEU A 12 6.24 24.15 -7.52
C LEU A 12 6.95 25.05 -6.48
N ILE A 13 6.36 25.31 -5.30
CA ILE A 13 6.89 26.29 -4.32
C ILE A 13 8.02 25.70 -3.44
N GLY A 14 8.24 24.39 -3.46
CA GLY A 14 9.51 23.84 -2.98
C GLY A 14 10.63 24.25 -3.94
N LEU A 15 11.60 25.04 -3.44
CA LEU A 15 12.91 25.34 -4.05
C LEU A 15 13.05 26.73 -4.72
N THR A 16 12.78 27.81 -3.99
CA THR A 16 13.49 29.08 -4.21
C THR A 16 14.73 29.15 -3.32
N GLY A 17 15.90 28.94 -3.91
CA GLY A 17 17.18 29.55 -3.53
C GLY A 17 17.56 29.61 -2.05
N VAL A 18 17.64 28.49 -1.35
CA VAL A 18 18.54 28.34 -0.20
C VAL A 18 19.23 26.99 -0.37
N LYS A 19 20.51 26.91 0.00
CA LYS A 19 21.36 25.73 -0.16
C LYS A 19 20.61 24.45 0.22
N ALA A 20 20.82 23.37 -0.54
CA ALA A 20 20.28 22.04 -0.30
C ALA A 20 20.57 21.54 1.14
N GLN A 21 19.76 22.00 2.09
CA GLN A 21 19.57 21.45 3.41
C GLN A 21 18.16 20.87 3.43
N ASP A 22 18.07 19.67 3.97
CA ASP A 22 16.93 18.78 4.06
C ASP A 22 15.73 19.39 4.79
N VAL A 23 14.98 20.27 4.14
CA VAL A 23 13.77 20.82 4.78
C VAL A 23 12.61 19.86 4.53
N GLN A 24 12.37 19.00 5.52
CA GLN A 24 11.12 18.28 5.67
C GLN A 24 9.97 19.29 5.70
N LEU A 25 9.05 19.17 4.76
CA LEU A 25 7.99 20.13 4.55
C LEU A 25 6.66 19.40 4.39
N VAL A 26 5.63 19.96 5.02
CA VAL A 26 4.24 19.51 4.87
C VAL A 26 3.38 20.71 4.49
N THR A 27 2.55 20.56 3.47
CA THR A 27 1.50 21.54 3.17
C THR A 27 0.14 21.00 3.61
N LEU A 28 -0.68 21.87 4.19
CA LEU A 28 -2.09 21.60 4.49
C LEU A 28 -2.94 22.53 3.63
N GLN A 29 -3.79 21.96 2.79
CA GLN A 29 -4.74 22.67 1.96
C GLN A 29 -6.14 22.62 2.57
N LYS A 30 -6.68 23.81 2.86
CA LYS A 30 -8.05 24.04 3.36
C LYS A 30 -8.84 24.85 2.34
N GLY A 31 -9.44 24.17 1.38
CA GLY A 31 -10.07 24.85 0.24
C GLY A 31 -9.05 25.63 -0.58
N GLU A 32 -9.11 26.96 -0.52
CA GLU A 32 -8.18 27.87 -1.21
C GLU A 32 -6.97 28.27 -0.35
N GLU A 33 -7.03 28.05 0.96
CA GLU A 33 -5.94 28.38 1.87
C GLU A 33 -4.89 27.26 1.91
N THR A 34 -3.61 27.63 1.98
CA THR A 34 -2.51 26.69 2.20
C THR A 34 -1.66 27.12 3.39
N GLN A 35 -1.43 26.20 4.32
CA GLN A 35 -0.48 26.35 5.42
C GLN A 35 0.73 25.46 5.18
N VAL A 36 1.90 25.88 5.66
CA VAL A 36 3.17 25.17 5.48
C VAL A 36 3.80 24.94 6.85
N PHE A 37 4.19 23.70 7.09
CA PHE A 37 4.85 23.23 8.31
C PHE A 37 6.22 22.66 7.98
N TYR A 38 7.16 22.74 8.92
CA TYR A 38 8.57 22.43 8.70
C TYR A 38 9.15 21.50 9.77
N GLY A 39 10.09 20.65 9.36
CA GLY A 39 10.81 19.75 10.26
C GLY A 39 10.10 18.42 10.51
N ALA A 40 10.64 17.64 11.45
CA ALA A 40 10.22 16.26 11.69
C ALA A 40 8.78 16.18 12.23
N ASP A 41 8.33 17.19 12.97
CA ASP A 41 6.98 17.26 13.55
C ASP A 41 5.96 17.92 12.62
N ALA A 42 6.34 18.33 11.41
CA ALA A 42 5.45 19.01 10.47
C ALA A 42 4.18 18.22 10.14
N PHE A 43 4.25 16.88 10.10
CA PHE A 43 3.07 16.04 9.92
C PHE A 43 2.13 16.09 11.13
N ILE A 44 2.69 16.14 12.34
CA ILE A 44 1.94 16.26 13.59
C ILE A 44 1.17 17.59 13.61
N GLU A 45 1.88 18.68 13.30
CA GLU A 45 1.31 20.03 13.25
C GLU A 45 0.20 20.13 12.19
N ALA A 46 0.45 19.60 10.98
CA ALA A 46 -0.53 19.59 9.90
C ALA A 46 -1.78 18.78 10.26
N MET A 47 -1.63 17.60 10.86
CA MET A 47 -2.76 16.78 11.30
C MET A 47 -3.57 17.42 12.43
N ALA A 48 -2.91 18.12 13.35
CA ALA A 48 -3.57 18.87 14.42
C ALA A 48 -4.36 20.07 13.88
N ALA A 49 -3.83 20.73 12.84
CA ALA A 49 -4.48 21.85 12.19
C ALA A 49 -5.58 21.43 11.20
N ALA A 50 -5.60 20.18 10.71
CA ALA A 50 -6.52 19.73 9.67
C ALA A 50 -7.96 19.51 10.15
N ASP A 51 -8.91 19.77 9.25
CA ASP A 51 -10.30 19.35 9.33
C ASP A 51 -10.57 18.16 8.39
N HIS A 52 -11.69 17.47 8.56
CA HIS A 52 -12.14 16.46 7.61
C HIS A 52 -12.22 17.02 6.18
N GLY A 53 -11.82 16.22 5.19
CA GLY A 53 -11.81 16.58 3.78
C GLY A 53 -10.66 17.50 3.36
N ASN A 54 -9.73 17.86 4.25
CA ASN A 54 -8.53 18.61 3.88
C ASN A 54 -7.51 17.72 3.18
N THR A 55 -6.55 18.35 2.49
CA THR A 55 -5.44 17.65 1.82
C THR A 55 -4.11 18.01 2.48
N ILE A 56 -3.31 17.00 2.81
CA ILE A 56 -1.98 17.11 3.38
C ILE A 56 -0.98 16.53 2.38
N THR A 57 0.01 17.32 1.97
CA THR A 57 1.07 16.85 1.07
C THR A 57 2.41 16.93 1.79
N LEU A 58 3.11 15.80 1.86
CA LEU A 58 4.41 15.66 2.49
C LEU A 58 5.49 15.54 1.41
N THR A 59 6.61 16.23 1.62
CA THR A 59 7.80 16.00 0.80
C THR A 59 8.44 14.65 1.12
N ALA A 60 9.43 14.25 0.31
CA ALA A 60 10.36 13.21 0.71
C ALA A 60 11.02 13.60 2.05
N GLY A 61 11.24 12.63 2.93
CA GLY A 61 11.70 12.90 4.30
C GLY A 61 11.16 11.93 5.33
N THR A 62 11.67 11.98 6.56
CA THR A 62 11.20 11.18 7.70
C THR A 62 10.46 12.06 8.70
N PHE A 63 9.15 11.90 8.80
CA PHE A 63 8.30 12.64 9.74
C PHE A 63 7.98 11.78 10.95
N ASN A 64 7.84 12.40 12.11
CA ASN A 64 7.37 11.73 13.32
C ASN A 64 5.89 11.36 13.17
N ALA A 65 5.54 10.17 13.64
CA ALA A 65 4.17 9.67 13.55
C ALA A 65 3.23 10.42 14.50
N THR A 66 1.97 10.55 14.07
CA THR A 66 0.83 10.95 14.90
C THR A 66 -0.38 10.13 14.49
N ASN A 67 -1.38 10.06 15.35
CA ASN A 67 -2.63 9.39 15.05
C ASN A 67 -3.41 10.15 13.97
N ILE A 68 -3.97 9.40 13.02
CA ILE A 68 -4.87 9.93 12.00
C ILE A 68 -6.28 9.95 12.58
N THR A 69 -6.73 11.13 12.96
CA THR A 69 -8.04 11.35 13.60
C THR A 69 -9.04 12.06 12.68
N LYS A 70 -8.58 12.63 11.55
CA LYS A 70 -9.45 13.27 10.55
C LYS A 70 -9.37 12.50 9.24
N ALA A 71 -10.52 12.40 8.55
CA ALA A 71 -10.61 11.82 7.22
C ALA A 71 -10.06 12.81 6.20
N VAL A 72 -8.75 12.77 5.97
CA VAL A 72 -8.01 13.67 5.08
C VAL A 72 -7.48 12.91 3.86
N THR A 73 -7.07 13.66 2.84
CA THR A 73 -6.24 13.13 1.75
C THR A 73 -4.78 13.37 2.09
N ILE A 74 -3.95 12.34 2.10
CA ILE A 74 -2.52 12.40 2.41
C ILE A 74 -1.73 11.95 1.19
N TYR A 75 -0.87 12.82 0.67
CA TYR A 75 0.08 12.50 -0.38
C TYR A 75 1.51 12.55 0.15
N GLY A 76 2.26 11.47 -0.07
CA GLY A 76 3.71 11.44 0.09
C GLY A 76 4.44 11.43 -1.25
N ALA A 77 5.76 11.38 -1.18
CA ALA A 77 6.67 11.31 -2.31
C ALA A 77 6.98 9.86 -2.77
N GLY A 78 6.21 8.87 -2.31
CA GLY A 78 6.38 7.46 -2.67
C GLY A 78 7.10 6.65 -1.59
N TYR A 79 7.25 5.35 -1.86
CA TYR A 79 7.79 4.37 -0.91
C TYR A 79 9.02 3.60 -1.43
N GLU A 80 9.57 4.00 -2.58
CA GLU A 80 10.72 3.31 -3.16
C GLU A 80 11.91 3.26 -2.17
N THR A 81 12.44 2.06 -1.97
CA THR A 81 13.47 1.76 -0.96
C THR A 81 14.89 1.74 -1.51
N ASN A 82 15.07 1.97 -2.82
CA ASN A 82 16.35 1.77 -3.51
C ASN A 82 17.39 2.88 -3.26
N VAL A 83 17.06 3.86 -2.42
CA VAL A 83 17.95 4.97 -2.09
C VAL A 83 18.20 5.01 -0.58
N ASP A 84 19.37 4.53 -0.19
CA ASP A 84 19.93 4.77 1.13
C ASP A 84 20.34 6.24 1.29
N LYS A 85 20.46 6.72 2.54
CA LYS A 85 20.83 8.12 2.84
C LYS A 85 22.10 8.58 2.12
N GLU A 86 23.04 7.67 1.84
CA GLU A 86 24.28 7.95 1.14
C GLU A 86 24.07 8.30 -0.34
N LYS A 87 23.02 7.75 -0.97
CA LYS A 87 22.63 8.01 -2.36
C LYS A 87 21.60 9.14 -2.51
N LEU A 88 21.13 9.71 -1.39
CA LEU A 88 20.18 10.82 -1.37
C LEU A 88 20.69 12.05 -2.14
N ALA A 89 22.01 12.28 -2.15
CA ALA A 89 22.62 13.39 -2.87
C ALA A 89 22.58 13.19 -4.39
N GLU A 90 22.48 11.95 -4.86
CA GLU A 90 22.54 11.58 -6.28
C GLU A 90 21.14 11.39 -6.89
N GLU A 91 20.18 10.89 -6.08
CA GLU A 91 18.80 10.59 -6.51
C GLU A 91 17.77 11.07 -5.46
N PRO A 92 17.74 12.37 -5.09
CA PRO A 92 16.83 12.90 -4.07
C PRO A 92 15.35 12.67 -4.43
N GLU A 93 15.04 12.60 -5.71
CA GLU A 93 13.72 12.29 -6.26
C GLU A 93 13.30 10.83 -6.08
N LYS A 94 14.08 9.98 -5.45
CA LYS A 94 13.67 8.59 -5.13
C LYS A 94 13.58 8.34 -3.63
N TYR A 95 13.91 9.34 -2.80
CA TYR A 95 13.76 9.21 -1.37
C TYR A 95 12.26 9.22 -0.98
N PRO A 96 11.82 8.28 -0.13
CA PRO A 96 10.40 8.15 0.20
C PRO A 96 9.95 9.14 1.27
N THR A 97 8.64 9.33 1.38
CA THR A 97 8.04 9.93 2.58
C THR A 97 7.87 8.84 3.63
N ARG A 98 8.63 8.91 4.72
CA ARG A 98 8.62 7.96 5.82
C ARG A 98 7.87 8.53 7.02
N ILE A 99 6.93 7.79 7.57
CA ILE A 99 6.33 8.07 8.88
C ILE A 99 7.02 7.17 9.92
N ASN A 100 7.69 7.78 10.90
CA ASN A 100 8.47 7.10 11.92
C ASN A 100 7.75 7.09 13.27
N GLY A 101 7.19 5.94 13.60
CA GLY A 101 6.48 5.66 14.83
C GLY A 101 5.27 4.78 14.53
N ASN A 102 4.81 4.03 15.54
CA ASN A 102 3.50 3.41 15.46
C ASN A 102 2.45 4.53 15.47
N PHE A 103 1.34 4.32 14.77
CA PHE A 103 0.21 5.25 14.83
C PHE A 103 -1.11 4.52 14.63
N ASP A 104 -2.15 5.14 15.15
CA ASP A 104 -3.51 4.68 15.01
C ASP A 104 -4.25 5.45 13.91
N ILE A 105 -5.14 4.76 13.22
CA ILE A 105 -6.23 5.37 12.46
C ILE A 105 -7.48 5.28 13.33
N ALA A 106 -7.87 6.42 13.89
CA ALA A 106 -8.94 6.55 14.85
C ALA A 106 -9.80 7.77 14.46
N LEU A 107 -10.45 7.67 13.31
CA LEU A 107 -11.21 8.79 12.75
C LEU A 107 -12.33 9.22 13.71
N ASP A 108 -12.43 10.53 13.91
CA ASP A 108 -13.49 11.17 14.67
C ASP A 108 -14.83 10.95 13.95
N SER A 109 -15.90 10.68 14.69
CA SER A 109 -17.24 10.55 14.11
C SER A 109 -17.82 11.91 13.72
N ILE A 110 -18.49 12.00 12.58
CA ILE A 110 -19.24 13.18 12.15
C ILE A 110 -20.73 12.90 12.39
N GLU A 111 -21.36 13.68 13.27
CA GLU A 111 -22.80 13.54 13.60
C GLU A 111 -23.20 12.10 14.02
N GLY A 112 -22.32 11.42 14.78
CA GLY A 112 -22.54 10.05 15.25
C GLY A 112 -22.35 8.96 14.18
N ARG A 113 -21.85 9.33 12.99
CA ARG A 113 -21.49 8.40 11.91
C ARG A 113 -19.97 8.32 11.74
N PRO A 114 -19.42 7.20 11.26
CA PRO A 114 -18.01 7.13 10.88
C PRO A 114 -17.68 8.24 9.87
N ALA A 115 -16.55 8.92 10.05
CA ALA A 115 -16.04 9.76 8.97
C ALA A 115 -15.56 8.90 7.81
N GLU A 116 -15.74 9.41 6.59
CA GLU A 116 -15.50 8.71 5.33
C GLU A 116 -14.46 9.46 4.50
N GLY A 117 -13.79 8.76 3.58
CA GLY A 117 -12.93 9.39 2.57
C GLY A 117 -11.48 9.62 3.00
N LEU A 118 -10.96 8.86 3.97
CA LEU A 118 -9.52 8.83 4.23
C LEU A 118 -8.79 8.29 2.99
N TYR A 119 -7.86 9.06 2.45
CA TYR A 119 -7.05 8.65 1.30
C TYR A 119 -5.58 8.82 1.65
N ILE A 120 -4.76 7.78 1.45
CA ILE A 120 -3.32 7.83 1.68
C ILE A 120 -2.61 7.27 0.46
N GLU A 121 -1.73 8.08 -0.13
CA GLU A 121 -0.88 7.66 -1.25
C GLU A 121 0.60 7.96 -1.03
N GLY A 122 1.46 7.04 -1.42
CA GLY A 122 2.90 7.31 -1.50
C GLY A 122 3.59 7.43 -0.15
N ILE A 123 3.12 6.69 0.86
CA ILE A 123 3.70 6.69 2.21
C ILE A 123 4.46 5.40 2.49
N TYR A 124 5.63 5.53 3.11
CA TYR A 124 6.40 4.45 3.70
C TYR A 124 6.25 4.46 5.22
N SER A 125 5.92 3.31 5.81
CA SER A 125 6.09 3.04 7.24
C SER A 125 6.58 1.61 7.45
N ASN A 126 7.53 1.43 8.36
CA ASN A 126 7.97 0.09 8.81
C ASN A 126 7.49 -0.22 10.23
N LYS A 127 6.38 0.41 10.62
CA LYS A 127 5.84 0.39 11.97
C LYS A 127 4.47 -0.28 11.97
N THR A 128 3.91 -0.44 13.15
CA THR A 128 2.55 -0.96 13.32
C THR A 128 1.55 0.17 13.12
N ILE A 129 0.58 -0.07 12.25
CA ILE A 129 -0.56 0.80 11.99
C ILE A 129 -1.81 0.05 12.47
N THR A 130 -2.56 0.67 13.39
CA THR A 130 -3.77 0.05 13.95
C THR A 130 -4.99 0.88 13.63
N VAL A 131 -5.98 0.29 12.98
CA VAL A 131 -7.30 0.90 12.83
C VAL A 131 -8.10 0.60 14.11
N GLN A 132 -8.38 1.63 14.90
CA GLN A 132 -9.03 1.49 16.21
C GLN A 132 -10.55 1.49 16.10
N ASN A 133 -11.11 2.35 15.23
CA ASN A 133 -12.54 2.55 15.05
C ASN A 133 -13.02 2.00 13.70
N LYS A 134 -14.35 1.84 13.53
CA LYS A 134 -14.91 1.45 12.22
C LYS A 134 -14.39 2.41 11.14
N LEU A 135 -13.73 1.85 10.13
CA LEU A 135 -13.20 2.61 8.99
C LEU A 135 -14.10 2.40 7.78
N VAL A 136 -14.53 3.49 7.15
CA VAL A 136 -15.47 3.45 6.03
C VAL A 136 -14.89 4.26 4.86
N ALA A 137 -14.99 3.70 3.65
CA ALA A 137 -14.60 4.37 2.40
C ALA A 137 -13.17 4.95 2.46
N ALA A 138 -12.20 4.13 2.88
CA ALA A 138 -10.80 4.52 2.98
C ALA A 138 -9.93 3.85 1.91
N SER A 139 -8.99 4.58 1.33
CA SER A 139 -8.12 4.07 0.28
C SER A 139 -6.65 4.26 0.63
N PHE A 140 -5.90 3.18 0.48
CA PHE A 140 -4.45 3.13 0.62
C PHE A 140 -3.87 2.74 -0.72
N ILE A 141 -3.15 3.68 -1.34
CA ILE A 141 -2.72 3.56 -2.73
C ILE A 141 -1.20 3.68 -2.76
N LYS A 142 -0.49 2.76 -3.42
CA LYS A 142 0.96 2.90 -3.61
C LYS A 142 1.67 3.24 -2.29
N CYS A 143 1.37 2.46 -1.25
CA CYS A 143 1.97 2.62 0.07
C CYS A 143 2.79 1.38 0.42
N ARG A 144 3.76 1.57 1.32
CA ARG A 144 4.52 0.47 1.91
C ARG A 144 4.33 0.51 3.41
N PHE A 145 3.70 -0.50 3.98
CA PHE A 145 3.49 -0.64 5.42
C PHE A 145 4.26 -1.83 5.99
N GLY A 146 4.54 -1.77 7.30
CA GLY A 146 5.11 -2.88 8.06
C GLY A 146 4.00 -3.85 8.43
N PHE A 147 3.39 -3.62 9.60
CA PHE A 147 2.20 -4.34 10.05
C PHE A 147 0.99 -3.41 9.99
N PHE A 148 0.02 -3.73 9.14
CA PHE A 148 -1.27 -3.03 9.07
C PHE A 148 -2.37 -3.92 9.63
N LYS A 149 -3.06 -3.47 10.69
CA LYS A 149 -4.11 -4.25 11.34
C LYS A 149 -5.38 -3.47 11.60
N PHE A 150 -6.52 -4.11 11.39
CA PHE A 150 -7.83 -3.62 11.79
C PHE A 150 -8.19 -4.16 13.17
N GLY A 151 -8.01 -3.36 14.22
CA GLY A 151 -8.22 -3.75 15.62
C GLY A 151 -7.14 -4.67 16.17
N ASN A 152 -7.47 -5.44 17.22
CA ASN A 152 -6.58 -6.49 17.71
C ASN A 152 -6.88 -7.80 17.02
N VAL A 153 -5.86 -8.62 16.79
CA VAL A 153 -6.07 -9.92 16.16
C VAL A 153 -6.82 -10.87 17.10
N SER A 154 -6.58 -10.74 18.41
CA SER A 154 -7.15 -11.61 19.45
C SER A 154 -8.63 -11.39 19.73
N ASP A 155 -9.20 -10.23 19.37
CA ASP A 155 -10.63 -9.92 19.58
C ASP A 155 -11.47 -9.99 18.29
N GLY A 156 -10.87 -10.50 17.20
CA GLY A 156 -11.51 -10.59 15.88
C GLY A 156 -11.43 -9.31 15.05
N GLY A 157 -10.87 -8.24 15.62
CA GLY A 157 -10.55 -7.01 14.92
C GLY A 157 -11.69 -6.00 14.83
N THR A 158 -11.36 -4.86 14.23
CA THR A 158 -12.29 -3.75 14.01
C THR A 158 -12.97 -3.88 12.66
N LYS A 159 -14.19 -3.33 12.55
CA LYS A 159 -14.97 -3.36 11.30
C LYS A 159 -14.42 -2.42 10.25
N SER A 160 -14.41 -2.87 8.99
CA SER A 160 -14.14 -2.02 7.83
C SER A 160 -15.25 -2.13 6.80
N GLU A 161 -15.52 -1.05 6.07
CA GLU A 161 -16.51 -1.02 4.99
C GLU A 161 -15.97 -0.22 3.81
N ASP A 162 -16.00 -0.80 2.61
CA ASP A 162 -15.58 -0.15 1.36
C ASP A 162 -14.12 0.38 1.41
N CYS A 163 -13.24 -0.33 2.12
CA CYS A 163 -11.81 0.01 2.18
C CYS A 163 -11.02 -0.65 1.04
N SER A 164 -10.05 0.07 0.48
CA SER A 164 -9.20 -0.44 -0.60
C SER A 164 -7.70 -0.32 -0.32
N PHE A 165 -6.96 -1.35 -0.72
CA PHE A 165 -5.50 -1.38 -0.77
C PHE A 165 -5.08 -1.69 -2.20
N ILE A 166 -4.50 -0.72 -2.88
CA ILE A 166 -4.17 -0.81 -4.30
C ILE A 166 -2.69 -0.49 -4.49
N HIS A 167 -1.97 -1.34 -5.22
CA HIS A 167 -0.53 -1.16 -5.49
C HIS A 167 0.30 -1.03 -4.20
N CYS A 168 -0.16 -1.67 -3.13
CA CYS A 168 0.49 -1.59 -1.83
C CYS A 168 1.51 -2.71 -1.63
N ARG A 169 2.42 -2.46 -0.70
CA ARG A 169 3.38 -3.43 -0.17
C ARG A 169 3.20 -3.55 1.34
N ILE A 170 2.97 -4.75 1.84
CA ILE A 170 2.90 -5.03 3.27
C ILE A 170 4.04 -5.98 3.66
N ALA A 171 5.04 -5.45 4.35
CA ALA A 171 6.32 -6.11 4.55
C ALA A 171 6.35 -7.08 5.75
N ASP A 172 5.52 -6.86 6.77
CA ASP A 172 5.36 -7.78 7.90
C ASP A 172 4.02 -8.52 7.76
N ARG A 173 2.93 -7.92 8.24
CA ARG A 173 1.62 -8.57 8.32
C ARG A 173 0.49 -7.66 7.88
N PHE A 174 -0.56 -8.26 7.33
CA PHE A 174 -1.82 -7.60 7.04
C PHE A 174 -2.95 -8.33 7.76
N PHE A 175 -3.66 -7.65 8.65
CA PHE A 175 -4.84 -8.19 9.32
C PHE A 175 -6.09 -7.39 8.94
N PRO A 176 -6.99 -7.92 8.09
CA PRO A 176 -8.16 -7.20 7.56
C PRO A 176 -9.28 -6.96 8.58
N GLY A 177 -9.30 -7.68 9.71
CA GLY A 177 -10.42 -7.66 10.66
C GLY A 177 -11.74 -8.16 10.05
N GLU A 178 -12.87 -7.69 10.57
CA GLU A 178 -14.20 -7.92 9.98
C GLU A 178 -14.44 -6.94 8.83
N SER A 179 -14.29 -7.40 7.59
CA SER A 179 -14.35 -6.52 6.40
C SER A 179 -15.67 -6.65 5.66
N LYS A 180 -16.20 -5.52 5.18
CA LYS A 180 -17.36 -5.47 4.28
C LYS A 180 -16.96 -4.76 2.99
N SER A 181 -17.03 -5.47 1.87
CA SER A 181 -16.63 -4.96 0.55
C SER A 181 -15.19 -4.40 0.51
N MET A 182 -14.27 -4.97 1.29
CA MET A 182 -12.85 -4.57 1.22
C MET A 182 -12.24 -5.09 -0.08
N SER A 183 -11.37 -4.30 -0.70
CA SER A 183 -10.64 -4.71 -1.89
C SER A 183 -9.14 -4.61 -1.70
N ILE A 184 -8.42 -5.66 -2.07
CA ILE A 184 -6.96 -5.70 -2.08
C ILE A 184 -6.57 -6.10 -3.49
N ILE A 185 -5.98 -5.15 -4.20
CA ILE A 185 -5.79 -5.24 -5.64
C ILE A 185 -4.33 -4.95 -5.96
N ASN A 186 -3.74 -5.81 -6.80
CA ASN A 186 -2.41 -5.60 -7.37
C ASN A 186 -1.41 -5.22 -6.27
N SER A 187 -1.38 -5.96 -5.17
CA SER A 187 -0.56 -5.66 -4.00
C SER A 187 0.32 -6.86 -3.63
N ILE A 188 1.41 -6.58 -2.92
CA ILE A 188 2.35 -7.59 -2.42
C ILE A 188 2.24 -7.64 -0.90
N ILE A 189 1.96 -8.81 -0.36
CA ILE A 189 1.75 -9.01 1.08
C ILE A 189 2.67 -10.14 1.54
N ASN A 190 3.51 -9.86 2.54
CA ASN A 190 4.36 -10.88 3.15
C ASN A 190 3.50 -11.92 3.88
N ALA A 191 2.79 -11.50 4.94
CA ALA A 191 1.89 -12.37 5.68
C ALA A 191 0.47 -11.80 5.69
N PHE A 192 -0.47 -12.50 5.06
CA PHE A 192 -1.89 -12.19 5.12
C PHE A 192 -2.51 -12.98 6.27
N LEU A 193 -2.98 -12.31 7.31
CA LEU A 193 -3.71 -12.96 8.40
C LEU A 193 -5.18 -13.08 7.98
N GLY A 194 -5.73 -14.29 8.06
CA GLY A 194 -7.08 -14.60 7.68
C GLY A 194 -8.17 -13.78 8.42
N THR A 195 -9.39 -13.83 7.90
CA THR A 195 -10.59 -13.22 8.48
C THR A 195 -11.29 -14.22 9.41
N TYR A 196 -11.70 -13.77 10.60
CA TYR A 196 -12.35 -14.63 11.61
C TYR A 196 -13.88 -14.60 11.57
N ASN A 197 -14.46 -14.11 10.49
CA ASN A 197 -15.91 -13.89 10.41
C ASN A 197 -16.44 -14.25 9.04
N GLU A 198 -17.33 -15.24 9.00
CA GLU A 198 -18.00 -15.74 7.79
C GLU A 198 -18.82 -14.68 7.03
N ARG A 199 -19.16 -13.56 7.68
CA ARG A 199 -19.87 -12.42 7.07
C ARG A 199 -18.94 -11.42 6.41
N SER A 200 -17.62 -11.65 6.51
CA SER A 200 -16.66 -10.81 5.82
C SER A 200 -16.87 -10.91 4.32
N THR A 201 -16.66 -9.80 3.62
CA THR A 201 -16.70 -9.75 2.16
C THR A 201 -15.46 -9.01 1.68
N ILE A 202 -14.45 -9.78 1.29
CA ILE A 202 -13.19 -9.24 0.79
C ILE A 202 -12.94 -9.72 -0.65
N MET A 203 -12.54 -8.82 -1.53
CA MET A 203 -12.02 -9.13 -2.85
C MET A 203 -10.50 -9.05 -2.79
N ILE A 204 -9.83 -10.18 -2.98
CA ILE A 204 -8.38 -10.25 -3.10
C ILE A 204 -8.11 -10.61 -4.55
N GLN A 205 -7.64 -9.64 -5.32
CA GLN A 205 -7.46 -9.78 -6.75
C GLN A 205 -6.05 -9.41 -7.21
N ASN A 206 -5.45 -10.26 -8.07
CA ASN A 206 -4.18 -9.98 -8.73
C ASN A 206 -3.04 -9.63 -7.75
N ASN A 207 -3.01 -10.28 -6.59
CA ASN A 207 -1.98 -10.05 -5.57
C ASN A 207 -0.89 -11.12 -5.61
N ILE A 208 0.22 -10.81 -4.96
CA ILE A 208 1.21 -11.78 -4.51
C ILE A 208 1.18 -11.82 -2.99
N ILE A 209 0.78 -12.96 -2.43
CA ILE A 209 0.74 -13.22 -1.00
C ILE A 209 1.80 -14.28 -0.71
N ILE A 210 2.88 -13.90 -0.04
CA ILE A 210 4.00 -14.81 0.24
C ILE A 210 3.56 -15.91 1.22
N GLY A 211 2.82 -15.51 2.25
CA GLY A 211 2.24 -16.39 3.26
C GLY A 211 0.79 -16.04 3.55
N LEU A 212 -0.10 -17.02 3.43
CA LEU A 212 -1.46 -16.94 3.96
C LEU A 212 -1.50 -17.63 5.33
N ALA A 213 -1.68 -16.83 6.37
CA ALA A 213 -1.82 -17.30 7.74
C ALA A 213 -3.29 -17.47 8.11
N ASP A 214 -3.57 -18.48 8.94
CA ASP A 214 -4.87 -18.70 9.56
C ASP A 214 -6.02 -18.93 8.55
N LYS A 215 -7.27 -18.85 9.02
CA LYS A 215 -8.45 -19.13 8.20
C LYS A 215 -8.91 -17.87 7.49
N LEU A 216 -8.98 -17.92 6.16
CA LEU A 216 -9.66 -16.92 5.35
C LEU A 216 -11.11 -17.34 5.12
N GLU A 217 -12.03 -16.52 5.62
CA GLU A 217 -13.48 -16.70 5.55
C GLU A 217 -14.17 -15.51 4.88
N GLY A 218 -15.10 -15.79 3.96
CA GLY A 218 -15.98 -14.79 3.34
C GLY A 218 -15.31 -13.84 2.34
N GLY A 219 -15.62 -14.01 1.05
CA GLY A 219 -15.01 -13.21 -0.02
C GLY A 219 -14.66 -13.98 -1.29
N VAL A 220 -13.80 -13.38 -2.10
CA VAL A 220 -13.36 -13.89 -3.41
C VAL A 220 -11.85 -13.75 -3.55
N LEU A 221 -11.20 -14.85 -3.94
CA LEU A 221 -9.80 -14.85 -4.39
C LEU A 221 -9.78 -14.96 -5.91
N LYS A 222 -9.15 -14.01 -6.60
CA LYS A 222 -9.10 -14.00 -8.06
C LYS A 222 -7.70 -13.65 -8.59
N ASN A 223 -7.17 -14.44 -9.53
CA ASN A 223 -5.92 -14.14 -10.23
C ASN A 223 -4.70 -13.94 -9.30
N ASN A 224 -4.66 -14.52 -8.11
CA ASN A 224 -3.56 -14.32 -7.16
C ASN A 224 -2.48 -15.39 -7.28
N ILE A 225 -1.28 -15.03 -6.83
CA ILE A 225 -0.22 -15.98 -6.46
C ILE A 225 -0.18 -16.03 -4.93
N ILE A 226 -0.43 -17.20 -4.36
CA ILE A 226 -0.45 -17.44 -2.92
C ILE A 226 0.60 -18.51 -2.64
N GLY A 227 1.72 -18.09 -2.05
CA GLY A 227 2.91 -18.91 -1.86
C GLY A 227 2.69 -20.00 -0.81
N ASP A 228 3.18 -19.79 0.39
CA ASP A 228 2.97 -20.74 1.48
C ASP A 228 1.68 -20.43 2.26
N VAL A 229 1.23 -21.44 2.99
CA VAL A 229 0.15 -21.33 3.93
C VAL A 229 0.60 -21.95 5.25
N TYR A 230 0.56 -21.16 6.32
CA TYR A 230 1.03 -21.58 7.65
C TYR A 230 0.05 -21.16 8.75
N PHE A 231 0.22 -21.71 9.95
CA PHE A 231 -0.53 -21.31 11.14
C PHE A 231 0.36 -20.42 12.02
N GLN A 232 -0.21 -19.34 12.56
CA GLN A 232 0.45 -18.53 13.58
C GLN A 232 -0.24 -18.79 14.93
N ASP A 233 0.54 -19.14 15.96
CA ASP A 233 0.01 -19.14 17.33
C ASP A 233 -0.25 -17.68 17.74
N LEU A 234 -1.53 -17.32 17.74
CA LEU A 234 -2.03 -15.96 17.99
C LEU A 234 -1.78 -15.48 19.42
N GLU A 235 -1.52 -16.39 20.37
CA GLU A 235 -1.35 -16.01 21.78
C GLU A 235 0.03 -15.41 22.07
N ASN A 236 1.08 -15.83 21.34
CA ASN A 236 2.45 -15.50 21.72
C ASN A 236 3.15 -14.51 20.78
N PHE A 237 2.70 -14.29 19.55
CA PHE A 237 3.31 -13.36 18.57
C PHE A 237 4.85 -13.51 18.42
N THR A 238 5.42 -14.61 18.92
CA THR A 238 6.81 -15.01 18.74
C THR A 238 6.90 -15.67 17.38
N GLY A 239 7.80 -15.20 16.51
CA GLY A 239 7.85 -15.49 15.07
C GLY A 239 8.12 -16.93 14.64
N ASP A 240 7.64 -17.93 15.38
CA ASP A 240 7.69 -19.33 15.01
C ASP A 240 6.45 -19.68 14.18
N TYR A 241 6.65 -19.76 12.87
CA TYR A 241 5.66 -20.25 11.92
C TYR A 241 5.55 -21.78 12.04
N TYR A 242 4.40 -22.29 12.45
CA TYR A 242 4.15 -23.73 12.43
C TYR A 242 3.52 -24.12 11.09
N HIS A 243 4.28 -24.83 10.25
CA HIS A 243 3.76 -25.49 9.05
C HIS A 243 2.85 -26.66 9.45
N SER A 244 1.60 -26.36 9.80
CA SER A 244 0.59 -27.39 10.00
C SER A 244 0.13 -27.92 8.62
N LEU A 245 0.70 -29.06 8.20
CA LEU A 245 0.32 -29.81 7.00
C LEU A 245 -1.14 -30.33 7.03
N SER A 246 -1.90 -30.06 8.10
CA SER A 246 -3.27 -30.50 8.30
C SER A 246 -4.36 -29.48 7.93
N ASN A 247 -3.99 -28.24 7.58
CA ASN A 247 -4.94 -27.14 7.59
C ASN A 247 -5.51 -26.73 6.22
N TYR A 248 -6.76 -26.25 6.27
CA TYR A 248 -7.55 -25.73 5.17
C TYR A 248 -7.67 -24.20 5.32
N PRO A 249 -6.72 -23.43 4.78
CA PRO A 249 -6.67 -21.99 5.00
C PRO A 249 -7.76 -21.23 4.29
N VAL A 250 -8.25 -21.73 3.17
CA VAL A 250 -9.35 -21.13 2.43
C VAL A 250 -10.61 -21.90 2.77
N TYR A 251 -11.55 -21.22 3.41
CA TYR A 251 -12.76 -21.84 3.93
C TYR A 251 -13.86 -22.00 2.87
N THR A 252 -14.91 -22.75 3.21
CA THR A 252 -15.98 -23.17 2.27
C THR A 252 -16.74 -22.00 1.64
N ASN A 253 -16.79 -20.84 2.32
CA ASN A 253 -17.52 -19.64 1.91
C ASN A 253 -16.68 -18.62 1.11
N ILE A 254 -15.46 -19.00 0.70
CA ILE A 254 -14.66 -18.24 -0.25
C ILE A 254 -14.86 -18.82 -1.65
N ALA A 255 -15.02 -17.94 -2.65
CA ALA A 255 -14.95 -18.34 -4.05
C ALA A 255 -13.54 -18.10 -4.61
N THR A 256 -12.96 -19.08 -5.32
CA THR A 256 -11.59 -18.98 -5.85
C THR A 256 -11.54 -19.15 -7.37
N PHE A 257 -10.93 -18.20 -8.07
CA PHE A 257 -10.83 -18.20 -9.53
C PHE A 257 -9.40 -17.91 -9.99
N HIS A 258 -8.81 -18.83 -10.76
CA HIS A 258 -7.52 -18.62 -11.42
C HIS A 258 -6.39 -18.18 -10.48
N ASN A 259 -6.32 -18.75 -9.27
CA ASN A 259 -5.23 -18.51 -8.35
C ASN A 259 -4.21 -19.65 -8.41
N LEU A 260 -2.95 -19.34 -8.18
CA LEU A 260 -1.93 -20.35 -7.86
C LEU A 260 -1.76 -20.44 -6.35
N PHE A 261 -1.79 -21.65 -5.80
CA PHE A 261 -1.49 -21.94 -4.40
C PHE A 261 -0.24 -22.82 -4.27
N GLY A 262 0.70 -22.44 -3.40
CA GLY A 262 1.86 -23.27 -3.07
C GLY A 262 1.60 -24.34 -2.01
N ASN A 263 0.36 -24.44 -1.49
CA ASN A 263 -0.04 -25.46 -0.51
C ASN A 263 -1.01 -26.49 -1.14
N LYS A 264 -0.69 -27.78 -0.98
CA LYS A 264 -1.45 -28.90 -1.58
C LYS A 264 -2.91 -29.01 -1.12
N ARG A 265 -3.24 -28.49 0.05
CA ARG A 265 -4.54 -28.61 0.71
C ARG A 265 -5.33 -27.31 0.74
N ALA A 266 -4.80 -26.25 0.10
CA ALA A 266 -5.40 -24.92 0.12
C ALA A 266 -6.87 -24.92 -0.32
N LEU A 267 -7.24 -25.82 -1.24
CA LEU A 267 -8.55 -25.86 -1.90
C LEU A 267 -9.47 -26.99 -1.43
N ASP A 268 -9.05 -27.82 -0.46
CA ASP A 268 -9.78 -29.03 -0.08
C ASP A 268 -11.17 -28.70 0.50
N SER A 269 -11.29 -27.59 1.24
CA SER A 269 -12.57 -27.12 1.80
C SER A 269 -13.36 -26.20 0.86
N VAL A 270 -12.75 -25.71 -0.22
CA VAL A 270 -13.39 -24.71 -1.09
C VAL A 270 -14.44 -25.37 -1.99
N ILE A 271 -15.66 -24.84 -1.95
CA ILE A 271 -16.81 -25.32 -2.73
C ILE A 271 -16.81 -24.67 -4.13
N THR A 272 -16.79 -23.34 -4.20
CA THR A 272 -16.82 -22.60 -5.46
C THR A 272 -15.40 -22.31 -5.92
N LYS A 273 -14.92 -23.11 -6.88
CA LYS A 273 -13.55 -22.97 -7.41
C LYS A 273 -13.50 -23.24 -8.91
N ASP A 274 -12.73 -22.45 -9.64
CA ASP A 274 -12.49 -22.63 -11.07
C ASP A 274 -11.09 -22.13 -11.49
N GLY A 275 -10.46 -22.83 -12.43
CA GLY A 275 -9.16 -22.44 -13.00
C GLY A 275 -7.97 -22.33 -12.04
N ASN A 276 -8.05 -22.82 -10.81
CA ASN A 276 -6.94 -22.70 -9.83
C ASN A 276 -5.85 -23.76 -10.03
N TRP A 277 -4.62 -23.43 -9.66
CA TRP A 277 -3.45 -24.30 -9.68
C TRP A 277 -2.90 -24.58 -8.29
N ILE A 278 -2.34 -25.78 -8.10
CA ILE A 278 -1.59 -26.16 -6.91
C ILE A 278 -0.15 -26.46 -7.34
N ASP A 279 0.82 -25.69 -6.84
CA ASP A 279 2.24 -25.89 -7.15
C ASP A 279 3.17 -25.59 -5.97
N THR A 280 3.66 -26.63 -5.29
CA THR A 280 4.53 -26.46 -4.12
C THR A 280 5.93 -25.90 -4.45
N ASN A 281 6.31 -25.86 -5.74
CA ASN A 281 7.54 -25.26 -6.23
C ASN A 281 7.30 -23.89 -6.89
N TRP A 282 6.17 -23.25 -6.55
CA TRP A 282 5.70 -21.98 -7.13
C TRP A 282 6.80 -20.93 -7.34
N ALA A 283 7.65 -20.67 -6.35
CA ALA A 283 8.66 -19.61 -6.45
C ALA A 283 9.65 -19.85 -7.60
N THR A 284 10.09 -21.09 -7.77
CA THR A 284 11.03 -21.46 -8.84
C THR A 284 10.35 -21.46 -10.20
N ILE A 285 9.10 -21.92 -10.27
CA ILE A 285 8.35 -22.00 -11.53
C ILE A 285 7.92 -20.62 -12.02
N LEU A 286 7.45 -19.78 -11.10
CA LEU A 286 6.97 -18.44 -11.42
C LEU A 286 8.12 -17.46 -11.65
N PHE A 287 9.22 -17.57 -10.91
CA PHE A 287 10.29 -16.55 -10.92
C PHE A 287 11.70 -17.06 -11.28
N GLY A 288 11.85 -18.35 -11.61
CA GLY A 288 13.13 -18.97 -12.01
C GLY A 288 13.95 -19.52 -10.85
N GLU A 289 15.15 -20.06 -11.14
CA GLU A 289 16.02 -20.72 -10.15
C GLU A 289 16.43 -19.84 -8.96
N SER A 290 16.45 -18.51 -9.16
CA SER A 290 16.69 -17.51 -8.10
C SER A 290 15.42 -17.08 -7.35
N GLY A 291 14.29 -17.72 -7.62
CA GLY A 291 12.97 -17.32 -7.12
C GLY A 291 12.92 -17.17 -5.61
N ILE A 292 12.33 -16.05 -5.15
CA ILE A 292 12.28 -15.70 -3.73
C ILE A 292 11.02 -16.28 -3.08
N LYS A 293 11.19 -16.99 -1.96
CA LYS A 293 10.10 -17.47 -1.09
C LYS A 293 9.80 -16.52 0.07
N GLU A 294 10.61 -15.48 0.21
CA GLU A 294 10.51 -14.47 1.24
C GLU A 294 10.09 -13.13 0.63
N TYR A 295 9.53 -12.26 1.46
CA TYR A 295 9.22 -10.91 1.04
C TYR A 295 10.50 -10.11 0.76
N SER A 296 10.49 -9.30 -0.30
CA SER A 296 11.55 -8.33 -0.59
C SER A 296 10.97 -7.05 -1.17
N ASP A 297 11.36 -5.91 -0.58
CA ASP A 297 11.04 -4.59 -1.10
C ASP A 297 11.68 -4.34 -2.49
N THR A 298 12.80 -5.01 -2.80
CA THR A 298 13.58 -4.77 -4.02
C THR A 298 13.31 -5.78 -5.14
N TYR A 299 12.67 -6.90 -4.83
CA TYR A 299 12.32 -7.89 -5.84
C TYR A 299 11.16 -7.40 -6.71
N SER A 300 11.28 -7.60 -8.03
CA SER A 300 10.29 -7.13 -9.00
C SER A 300 9.04 -8.00 -9.04
N TYR A 301 9.15 -9.28 -8.64
CA TYR A 301 8.09 -10.28 -8.73
C TYR A 301 7.52 -10.47 -10.15
N GLN A 302 8.32 -10.20 -11.18
CA GLN A 302 7.93 -10.46 -12.55
C GLN A 302 7.95 -11.95 -12.83
N LEU A 303 6.90 -12.47 -13.46
CA LEU A 303 6.85 -13.86 -13.89
C LEU A 303 7.84 -14.12 -15.02
N THR A 304 8.34 -15.36 -15.10
CA THR A 304 9.04 -15.85 -16.28
C THR A 304 8.11 -15.84 -17.49
N GLU A 305 8.67 -15.74 -18.70
CA GLU A 305 7.87 -15.71 -19.94
C GLU A 305 7.03 -16.97 -20.15
N GLU A 306 7.45 -18.11 -19.60
CA GLU A 306 6.68 -19.35 -19.63
C GLU A 306 5.53 -19.34 -18.61
N ALA A 307 5.79 -18.84 -17.40
CA ALA A 307 4.75 -18.65 -16.39
C ALA A 307 3.67 -17.66 -16.85
N LYS A 308 4.04 -16.54 -17.49
CA LYS A 308 3.09 -15.55 -18.04
C LYS A 308 2.09 -16.14 -19.03
N LYS A 309 2.50 -17.15 -19.81
CA LYS A 309 1.64 -17.81 -20.81
C LYS A 309 0.81 -18.95 -20.22
N THR A 310 1.28 -19.54 -19.13
CA THR A 310 0.67 -20.72 -18.51
C THR A 310 -0.37 -20.33 -17.48
N TYR A 311 -0.05 -19.37 -16.62
CA TYR A 311 -0.89 -18.96 -15.50
C TYR A 311 -1.63 -17.67 -15.84
N LEU A 312 -2.74 -17.84 -16.55
CA LEU A 312 -3.59 -16.74 -17.00
C LEU A 312 -4.76 -16.53 -16.04
N GLY A 313 -5.00 -15.28 -15.65
CA GLY A 313 -6.18 -14.86 -14.92
C GLY A 313 -7.46 -15.04 -15.74
N THR A 314 -8.61 -14.84 -15.09
CA THR A 314 -9.93 -14.91 -15.74
C THR A 314 -10.11 -13.89 -16.87
N ASP A 315 -9.27 -12.86 -16.90
CA ASP A 315 -9.26 -11.78 -17.90
C ASP A 315 -8.27 -12.05 -19.05
N GLY A 316 -7.59 -13.19 -19.04
CA GLY A 316 -6.60 -13.58 -20.05
C GLY A 316 -5.23 -12.90 -19.89
N THR A 317 -5.01 -12.11 -18.84
CA THR A 317 -3.69 -11.56 -18.47
C THR A 317 -2.95 -12.50 -17.52
N GLU A 318 -1.68 -12.23 -17.20
CA GLU A 318 -0.96 -13.03 -16.20
C GLU A 318 -1.59 -12.91 -14.79
N ILE A 319 -1.50 -13.95 -13.97
CA ILE A 319 -1.86 -13.85 -12.54
C ILE A 319 -0.83 -13.03 -11.76
N GLY A 320 -1.20 -12.51 -10.59
CA GLY A 320 -0.35 -11.67 -9.76
C GLY A 320 -0.40 -10.19 -10.15
N ILE A 321 0.55 -9.42 -9.64
CA ILE A 321 0.49 -7.94 -9.58
C ILE A 321 0.62 -7.23 -10.92
N TYR A 322 1.15 -7.90 -11.95
CA TYR A 322 1.26 -7.32 -13.29
C TYR A 322 0.09 -7.69 -14.21
N GLY A 323 -0.87 -8.47 -13.70
CA GLY A 323 -2.13 -8.76 -14.38
C GLY A 323 -3.19 -7.69 -14.21
N GLY A 324 -4.31 -7.90 -14.90
CA GLY A 324 -5.48 -7.03 -14.90
C GLY A 324 -5.30 -5.76 -15.73
N GLU A 325 -6.28 -4.87 -15.62
CA GLU A 325 -6.32 -3.61 -16.38
C GLU A 325 -5.34 -2.56 -15.84
N THR A 326 -4.98 -2.63 -14.55
CA THR A 326 -4.13 -1.65 -13.86
C THR A 326 -2.89 -2.30 -13.22
N PRO A 327 -1.94 -2.86 -14.00
CA PRO A 327 -0.72 -3.48 -13.47
C PRO A 327 0.00 -2.63 -12.43
N PHE A 328 0.63 -3.28 -11.46
CA PHE A 328 1.34 -2.63 -10.35
C PHE A 328 2.31 -1.55 -10.84
N SER A 329 2.20 -0.36 -10.25
CA SER A 329 3.11 0.74 -10.54
C SER A 329 3.38 1.56 -9.27
N PRO A 330 4.66 1.82 -8.93
CA PRO A 330 5.01 2.72 -7.84
C PRO A 330 4.83 4.21 -8.21
N ILE A 331 4.57 4.52 -9.49
CA ILE A 331 4.46 5.91 -9.98
C ILE A 331 3.15 6.52 -9.44
N LEU A 332 3.27 7.59 -8.65
CA LEU A 332 2.16 8.25 -7.96
C LEU A 332 1.16 8.91 -8.92
N THR A 333 -0.09 9.05 -8.49
CA THR A 333 -1.15 9.77 -9.25
C THR A 333 -0.92 11.29 -9.26
N ILE A 334 -0.13 11.80 -8.31
CA ILE A 334 0.23 13.21 -8.27
C ILE A 334 1.48 13.51 -9.11
N PRO A 335 1.54 14.68 -9.77
CA PRO A 335 2.73 15.11 -10.50
C PRO A 335 3.95 15.19 -9.59
N ARG A 336 5.06 14.59 -10.01
CA ARG A 336 6.35 14.62 -9.31
C ARG A 336 7.45 15.19 -10.20
N ILE A 337 8.26 16.10 -9.67
CA ILE A 337 9.49 16.55 -10.36
C ILE A 337 10.54 15.45 -10.23
N ILE A 338 10.97 14.91 -11.37
CA ILE A 338 11.98 13.84 -11.45
C ILE A 338 13.33 14.34 -12.00
N LYS A 339 13.38 15.55 -12.54
CA LYS A 339 14.63 16.20 -12.95
C LYS A 339 14.50 17.70 -12.91
N LYS A 340 15.53 18.39 -12.42
CA LYS A 340 15.61 19.85 -12.39
C LYS A 340 17.02 20.31 -12.76
N GLU A 341 17.13 21.13 -13.79
CA GLU A 341 18.37 21.82 -14.17
C GLU A 341 18.10 23.33 -14.15
N ILE A 342 18.76 24.05 -13.25
CA ILE A 342 18.75 25.51 -13.23
C ILE A 342 20.15 25.97 -13.61
N ALA A 343 20.24 26.84 -14.62
CA ALA A 343 21.51 27.43 -14.99
C ALA A 343 22.11 28.21 -13.81
N PRO A 344 23.43 28.14 -13.56
CA PRO A 344 24.05 28.81 -12.43
C PRO A 344 24.06 30.34 -12.58
N LYS A 345 23.75 30.86 -13.76
CA LYS A 345 23.78 32.28 -14.10
C LYS A 345 22.65 32.61 -15.08
N THR A 346 22.30 33.87 -15.15
CA THR A 346 21.42 34.39 -16.19
C THR A 346 22.20 34.64 -17.47
N GLU A 347 21.56 34.42 -18.61
CA GLU A 347 22.03 34.82 -19.94
C GLU A 347 21.04 35.82 -20.50
N ASN A 348 21.50 37.04 -20.84
CA ASN A 348 20.66 38.14 -21.33
C ASN A 348 19.45 38.46 -20.40
N GLY A 349 19.68 38.42 -19.09
CA GLY A 349 18.63 38.68 -18.09
C GLY A 349 17.61 37.54 -17.93
N LYS A 350 17.77 36.41 -18.64
CA LYS A 350 16.91 35.22 -18.52
C LYS A 350 17.65 34.09 -17.79
N LEU A 351 16.97 33.41 -16.88
CA LEU A 351 17.48 32.21 -16.22
C LEU A 351 16.95 30.98 -16.96
N LYS A 352 17.84 30.11 -17.43
CA LYS A 352 17.43 28.86 -18.07
C LYS A 352 17.06 27.84 -16.99
N VAL A 353 15.85 27.31 -17.08
CA VAL A 353 15.29 26.31 -16.16
C VAL A 353 14.69 25.18 -16.98
N ASN A 354 15.17 23.95 -16.79
CA ASN A 354 14.58 22.74 -17.32
C ASN A 354 14.01 21.92 -16.16
N ILE A 355 12.74 21.55 -16.23
CA ILE A 355 12.09 20.68 -15.24
C ILE A 355 11.44 19.52 -16.00
N LYS A 356 11.68 18.29 -15.53
CA LYS A 356 10.98 17.10 -15.99
C LYS A 356 10.03 16.64 -14.88
N VAL A 357 8.77 16.41 -15.26
CA VAL A 357 7.71 15.95 -14.37
C VAL A 357 7.24 14.58 -14.83
N GLU A 358 6.91 13.72 -13.87
CA GLU A 358 6.28 12.41 -14.07
C GLU A 358 4.92 12.40 -13.36
N ILE A 359 3.96 11.69 -13.93
CA ILE A 359 2.65 11.44 -13.34
C ILE A 359 2.21 10.02 -13.72
N GLY A 360 1.70 9.29 -12.75
CA GLY A 360 1.19 7.93 -12.92
C GLY A 360 -0.23 7.92 -13.47
N ASN A 361 -0.76 6.71 -13.67
CA ASN A 361 -2.14 6.55 -14.09
C ASN A 361 -3.10 6.98 -12.96
N ASN A 362 -4.08 7.82 -13.29
CA ASN A 362 -5.11 8.33 -12.38
C ASN A 362 -6.41 7.51 -12.41
N PHE A 363 -6.48 6.50 -13.28
CA PHE A 363 -7.57 5.53 -13.33
C PHE A 363 -7.17 4.30 -12.49
N LEU A 364 -7.40 4.37 -11.17
CA LEU A 364 -7.19 3.28 -10.21
C LEU A 364 -8.49 2.90 -9.53
#